data_AF-A0A231PSS8-F1
#
_entry.id   AF-A0A231PSS8-F1
#
_cell.length_a   1.000
_cell.length_b   1.000
_cell.length_c   1.000
_cell.angle_alpha   90.00
_cell.angle_beta   90.00
_cell.angle_gamma   90.00
#
_symmetry.space_group_name_H-M   'P 1'
#
loop_
_entity.id
_entity.type
_entity.pdbx_description
1 polymer ?
#
loop_
_entity_poly.entity_id
_entity_poly.type
_entity_poly.pdbx_seq_one_letter_code
_entity_poly.pdbx_strand_id
1 'polypeptide(L)'
;MATTSFPDASPRKKSTAPPAAPARRDLIREPGGAPRAAACTAHVSPADLVVTAAEPEFARQFGLSADEICGRELLELLRSPDPAELREQFTALSSGRSRKFKERVTGRDGAGRAFPAEVTGVAVRKPSGEMAGIVVFLRRTAEAATGGPVLSALDAQVLEGVASGESTVQLASRLYLSRQGIEYRVGQMLRRFDAPNRPALVARAHALGMFAAGQWPPRVLPERVR
;
A
#
# COMPACT_ATOMS: atom_id res chain seq x y z
N MET A 1 -4.84 28.54 -82.79
CA MET A 1 -3.94 27.97 -83.82
C MET A 1 -3.12 26.86 -83.16
N ALA A 2 -2.91 25.76 -83.91
CA ALA A 2 -1.99 24.64 -83.67
C ALA A 2 -2.31 23.71 -82.46
N THR A 3 -2.78 22.46 -82.64
CA THR A 3 -2.03 21.21 -82.99
C THR A 3 -0.93 20.90 -81.96
N THR A 4 -0.70 19.73 -81.37
CA THR A 4 -0.89 18.29 -81.66
C THR A 4 -0.14 17.59 -80.49
N SER A 5 -0.58 16.51 -79.84
CA SER A 5 -0.21 15.11 -80.17
C SER A 5 -0.44 14.22 -78.93
N PHE A 6 -1.04 13.05 -79.16
CA PHE A 6 -0.97 11.80 -78.35
C PHE A 6 0.36 11.04 -78.64
N PRO A 7 0.69 9.82 -78.15
CA PRO A 7 0.04 8.88 -77.19
C PRO A 7 1.04 8.36 -76.10
N ASP A 8 0.68 7.50 -75.14
CA ASP A 8 0.87 6.04 -75.26
C ASP A 8 -0.01 5.25 -74.28
N ALA A 9 -0.50 4.11 -74.77
CA ALA A 9 -1.27 3.08 -74.07
C ALA A 9 -0.33 2.27 -73.16
N SER A 10 -0.78 1.59 -72.09
CA SER A 10 -1.50 0.31 -72.14
C SER A 10 -1.54 -0.29 -70.70
N PRO A 11 -2.17 -1.44 -70.39
CA PRO A 11 -3.40 -1.43 -69.60
C PRO A 11 -3.39 -2.37 -68.37
N ARG A 12 -4.54 -2.40 -67.66
CA ARG A 12 -5.06 -3.48 -66.80
C ARG A 12 -4.27 -3.85 -65.51
N LYS A 13 -4.92 -3.61 -64.37
CA LYS A 13 -5.72 -4.66 -63.71
C LYS A 13 -6.68 -4.04 -62.69
N LYS A 14 -7.98 -4.24 -62.92
CA LYS A 14 -9.03 -4.16 -61.90
C LYS A 14 -8.76 -5.30 -60.90
N SER A 15 -8.58 -4.96 -59.63
CA SER A 15 -8.93 -5.87 -58.54
C SER A 15 -9.85 -5.10 -57.59
N THR A 16 -11.00 -5.70 -57.34
CA THR A 16 -12.17 -5.13 -56.69
C THR A 16 -12.13 -5.47 -55.20
N ALA A 17 -11.95 -4.45 -54.34
CA ALA A 17 -12.49 -4.20 -52.98
C ALA A 17 -12.36 -5.29 -51.86
N PRO A 18 -12.14 -4.90 -50.57
CA PRO A 18 -13.18 -4.22 -49.78
C PRO A 18 -12.66 -3.04 -48.91
N PRO A 19 -13.53 -2.29 -48.22
CA PRO A 19 -13.31 -0.89 -47.86
C PRO A 19 -12.54 -0.66 -46.55
N ALA A 20 -12.03 0.56 -46.44
CA ALA A 20 -11.28 1.10 -45.31
C ALA A 20 -11.96 0.89 -43.95
N ALA A 21 -11.20 0.31 -43.01
CA ALA A 21 -11.50 0.42 -41.59
C ALA A 21 -10.99 1.78 -41.08
N PRO A 22 -11.81 2.58 -40.38
CA PRO A 22 -11.37 3.87 -39.87
C PRO A 22 -10.39 3.67 -38.71
N ALA A 23 -9.28 4.40 -38.79
CA ALA A 23 -8.41 4.66 -37.66
C ALA A 23 -9.21 5.25 -36.50
N ARG A 24 -9.18 4.57 -35.35
CA ARG A 24 -9.42 5.19 -34.05
C ARG A 24 -8.22 4.89 -33.15
N ARG A 25 -7.18 5.70 -33.34
CA ARG A 25 -6.44 6.23 -32.19
C ARG A 25 -7.41 7.21 -31.53
N ASP A 26 -7.73 7.00 -30.26
CA ASP A 26 -7.15 7.86 -29.23
C ASP A 26 -7.76 7.63 -27.84
N LEU A 27 -6.84 7.64 -26.88
CA LEU A 27 -6.97 8.25 -25.56
C LEU A 27 -7.97 7.62 -24.57
N ILE A 28 -7.48 6.60 -23.86
CA ILE A 28 -7.60 6.62 -22.40
C ILE A 28 -6.18 6.69 -21.84
N ARG A 29 -5.62 7.91 -21.86
CA ARG A 29 -4.48 8.26 -21.01
C ARG A 29 -5.06 8.64 -19.65
N GLU A 30 -5.22 7.66 -18.77
CA GLU A 30 -5.51 7.94 -17.36
C GLU A 30 -4.39 8.83 -16.79
N PRO A 31 -4.75 9.89 -16.04
CA PRO A 31 -3.79 10.85 -15.52
C PRO A 31 -2.91 10.18 -14.46
N GLY A 32 -1.62 10.50 -14.51
CA GLY A 32 -0.61 10.01 -13.58
C GLY A 32 -0.98 10.27 -12.11
N GLY A 33 -1.57 9.26 -11.48
CA GLY A 33 -1.43 9.03 -10.05
C GLY A 33 -0.10 8.33 -9.81
N ALA A 34 0.61 8.71 -8.75
CA ALA A 34 1.76 7.98 -8.25
C ALA A 34 1.48 6.46 -8.30
N PRO A 35 2.44 5.60 -8.70
CA PRO A 35 2.18 4.19 -8.91
C PRO A 35 1.56 3.61 -7.65
N ARG A 36 0.24 3.34 -7.74
CA ARG A 36 -0.49 2.57 -6.75
C ARG A 36 0.29 1.27 -6.68
N ALA A 37 0.96 0.99 -5.57
CA ALA A 37 1.77 -0.23 -5.45
C ALA A 37 0.90 -1.41 -5.91
N ALA A 38 1.22 -1.95 -7.09
CA ALA A 38 0.42 -2.98 -7.71
C ALA A 38 0.41 -4.16 -6.74
N ALA A 39 -0.77 -4.73 -6.51
CA ALA A 39 -0.84 -5.94 -5.70
C ALA A 39 -0.18 -7.05 -6.53
N CYS A 40 0.91 -7.62 -6.03
CA CYS A 40 1.61 -8.71 -6.71
C CYS A 40 0.99 -10.05 -6.31
N THR A 41 1.01 -11.03 -7.20
CA THR A 41 0.26 -12.28 -7.01
C THR A 41 1.17 -13.50 -6.84
N ALA A 42 0.75 -14.42 -5.96
CA ALA A 42 1.34 -15.76 -5.84
C ALA A 42 0.24 -16.82 -5.68
N HIS A 43 0.55 -18.04 -6.07
CA HIS A 43 -0.27 -19.22 -5.89
C HIS A 43 0.37 -20.08 -4.81
N VAL A 44 -0.45 -20.56 -3.89
CA VAL A 44 0.01 -21.44 -2.80
C VAL A 44 -0.85 -22.69 -2.73
N SER A 45 -0.19 -23.77 -2.34
CA SER A 45 -0.84 -25.05 -2.09
C SER A 45 -1.75 -24.94 -0.85
N PRO A 46 -2.98 -25.49 -0.90
CA PRO A 46 -3.93 -25.38 0.19
C PRO A 46 -3.59 -26.29 1.39
N ALA A 47 -2.67 -27.24 1.24
CA ALA A 47 -2.32 -28.21 2.28
C ALA A 47 -1.20 -27.70 3.22
N ASP A 48 -0.17 -27.10 2.64
CA ASP A 48 1.09 -26.72 3.29
C ASP A 48 1.45 -25.24 3.09
N LEU A 49 0.63 -24.47 2.36
CA LEU A 49 0.86 -23.05 2.09
C LEU A 49 2.20 -22.75 1.41
N VAL A 50 2.75 -23.75 0.72
CA VAL A 50 3.97 -23.61 -0.09
C VAL A 50 3.64 -22.86 -1.37
N VAL A 51 4.49 -21.91 -1.74
CA VAL A 51 4.38 -21.14 -2.98
C VAL A 51 4.64 -22.05 -4.17
N THR A 52 3.62 -22.25 -5.00
CA THR A 52 3.68 -23.11 -6.20
C THR A 52 3.98 -22.32 -7.47
N ALA A 53 3.57 -21.06 -7.51
CA ALA A 53 3.89 -20.12 -8.59
C ALA A 53 3.86 -18.70 -8.04
N ALA A 54 4.72 -17.81 -8.55
CA ALA A 54 4.73 -16.41 -8.16
C ALA A 54 4.98 -15.50 -9.35
N GLU A 55 4.33 -14.34 -9.36
CA GLU A 55 4.70 -13.25 -10.25
C GLU A 55 6.11 -12.74 -9.91
N PRO A 56 6.93 -12.35 -10.90
CA PRO A 56 8.27 -11.80 -10.63
C PRO A 56 8.26 -10.61 -9.67
N GLU A 57 7.21 -9.78 -9.72
CA GLU A 57 7.07 -8.66 -8.79
C GLU A 57 6.80 -9.11 -7.35
N PHE A 58 6.05 -10.20 -7.15
CA PHE A 58 5.85 -10.79 -5.83
C PHE A 58 7.18 -11.27 -5.24
N ALA A 59 7.97 -12.00 -6.02
CA ALA A 59 9.28 -12.49 -5.61
C ALA A 59 10.25 -11.34 -5.25
N ARG A 60 10.27 -10.29 -6.08
CA ARG A 60 11.10 -9.10 -5.86
C ARG A 60 10.81 -8.39 -4.55
N GLN A 61 9.58 -8.47 -4.01
CA GLN A 61 9.29 -7.87 -2.69
C GLN A 61 10.13 -8.47 -1.57
N PHE A 62 10.48 -9.75 -1.69
CA PHE A 62 11.30 -10.51 -0.74
C PHE A 62 12.79 -10.54 -1.14
N GLY A 63 13.16 -9.87 -2.23
CA GLY A 63 14.50 -9.92 -2.81
C GLY A 63 14.89 -11.31 -3.36
N LEU A 64 13.88 -12.11 -3.74
CA LEU A 64 14.05 -13.41 -4.36
C LEU A 64 13.68 -13.34 -5.84
N SER A 65 14.18 -14.31 -6.62
CA SER A 65 13.65 -14.63 -7.95
C SER A 65 12.38 -15.48 -7.87
N ALA A 66 11.63 -15.56 -8.98
CA ALA A 66 10.43 -16.39 -9.06
C ALA A 66 10.72 -17.87 -8.81
N ASP A 67 11.90 -18.36 -9.21
CA ASP A 67 12.32 -19.75 -8.99
C ASP A 67 12.71 -20.00 -7.52
N GLU A 68 13.38 -19.04 -6.88
CA GLU A 68 13.83 -19.16 -5.48
C GLU A 68 12.70 -19.04 -4.45
N ILE A 69 11.61 -18.35 -4.81
CA ILE A 69 10.45 -18.20 -3.94
C ILE A 69 9.49 -19.39 -4.05
N CYS A 70 9.47 -20.07 -5.20
CA CYS A 70 8.72 -21.31 -5.36
C CYS A 70 9.31 -22.41 -4.45
N GLY A 71 8.46 -23.18 -3.79
CA GLY A 71 8.86 -24.19 -2.81
C GLY A 71 9.07 -23.66 -1.38
N ARG A 72 9.02 -22.35 -1.15
CA ARG A 72 9.04 -21.77 0.21
C ARG A 72 7.64 -21.71 0.82
N GLU A 73 7.57 -21.86 2.14
CA GLU A 73 6.32 -21.67 2.87
C GLU A 73 5.98 -20.18 2.96
N LEU A 74 4.75 -19.81 2.62
CA LEU A 74 4.31 -18.41 2.64
C LEU A 74 4.43 -17.78 4.04
N LEU A 75 4.20 -18.57 5.09
CA LEU A 75 4.26 -18.10 6.49
C LEU A 75 5.69 -17.91 7.02
N GLU A 76 6.72 -18.37 6.29
CA GLU A 76 8.11 -18.00 6.58
C GLU A 76 8.44 -16.60 6.03
N LEU A 77 7.82 -16.24 4.90
CA LEU A 77 8.01 -14.97 4.22
C LEU A 77 7.19 -13.84 4.87
N LEU A 78 6.04 -14.16 5.44
CA LEU A 78 5.09 -13.22 6.05
C LEU A 78 4.97 -13.45 7.55
N ARG A 79 5.02 -12.38 8.33
CA ARG A 79 4.79 -12.41 9.79
C ARG A 79 3.55 -11.60 10.15
N SER A 80 2.62 -12.22 10.85
CA SER A 80 1.47 -11.53 11.46
C SER A 80 1.80 -11.15 12.93
N PRO A 81 1.25 -10.03 13.46
CA PRO A 81 1.23 -9.78 14.90
C PRO A 81 0.58 -10.91 15.70
N ASP A 82 -0.44 -11.55 15.11
CA ASP A 82 -1.07 -12.78 15.61
C ASP A 82 -0.86 -13.93 14.59
N PRO A 83 0.15 -14.79 14.79
CA PRO A 83 0.42 -15.94 13.92
C PRO A 83 -0.65 -17.05 13.99
N ALA A 84 -1.45 -17.12 15.05
CA ALA A 84 -2.50 -18.12 15.19
C ALA A 84 -3.71 -17.74 14.32
N GLU A 85 -4.11 -16.47 14.37
CA GLU A 85 -5.20 -15.94 13.55
C GLU A 85 -4.91 -16.10 12.05
N LEU A 86 -3.71 -15.74 11.60
CA LEU A 86 -3.35 -15.87 10.17
C LEU A 86 -3.43 -17.34 9.70
N ARG A 87 -2.96 -18.29 10.52
CA ARG A 87 -3.06 -19.72 10.21
C ARG A 87 -4.51 -20.21 10.17
N GLU A 88 -5.34 -19.73 11.10
CA GLU A 88 -6.76 -20.06 11.10
C GLU A 88 -7.46 -19.53 9.86
N GLN A 89 -7.15 -18.31 9.41
CA GLN A 89 -7.70 -17.72 8.20
C GLN A 89 -7.35 -18.55 6.95
N PHE A 90 -6.10 -19.02 6.82
CA PHE A 90 -5.72 -19.94 5.74
C PHE A 90 -6.41 -21.30 5.86
N THR A 91 -6.54 -21.83 7.07
CA THR A 91 -7.28 -23.09 7.33
C THR A 91 -8.76 -22.94 6.97
N ALA A 92 -9.36 -21.79 7.23
CA ALA A 92 -10.74 -21.49 6.85
C ALA A 92 -10.90 -21.40 5.32
N LEU A 93 -9.89 -20.92 4.59
CA LEU A 93 -9.89 -20.98 3.11
C LEU A 93 -9.85 -22.41 2.61
N SER A 94 -8.90 -23.22 3.11
CA SER A 94 -8.70 -24.60 2.65
C SER A 94 -9.90 -25.48 2.98
N SER A 95 -10.49 -25.32 4.17
CA SER A 95 -11.69 -26.04 4.58
C SER A 95 -12.99 -25.51 3.98
N GLY A 96 -12.94 -24.38 3.25
CA GLY A 96 -14.13 -23.73 2.65
C GLY A 96 -15.06 -23.01 3.62
N ARG A 97 -14.64 -22.80 4.88
CA ARG A 97 -15.36 -21.92 5.81
C ARG A 97 -15.30 -20.46 5.38
N SER A 98 -14.28 -20.07 4.62
CA SER A 98 -14.15 -18.75 4.02
C SER A 98 -13.77 -18.84 2.53
N ARG A 99 -14.19 -17.83 1.76
CA ARG A 99 -13.81 -17.68 0.35
C ARG A 99 -12.62 -16.73 0.15
N LYS A 100 -12.46 -15.78 1.08
CA LYS A 100 -11.40 -14.77 1.05
C LYS A 100 -11.15 -14.22 2.45
N PHE A 101 -9.93 -13.77 2.72
CA PHE A 101 -9.63 -12.97 3.90
C PHE A 101 -8.66 -11.85 3.52
N LYS A 102 -8.49 -10.90 4.43
CA LYS A 102 -7.54 -9.80 4.28
C LYS A 102 -6.90 -9.51 5.64
N GLU A 103 -5.59 -9.50 5.70
CA GLU A 103 -4.83 -9.40 6.95
C GLU A 103 -3.62 -8.47 6.79
N ARG A 104 -3.22 -7.79 7.88
CA ARG A 104 -2.01 -6.98 7.88
C ARG A 104 -0.82 -7.82 8.33
N VAL A 105 0.23 -7.83 7.52
CA VAL A 105 1.41 -8.64 7.74
C VAL A 105 2.68 -7.81 7.57
N THR A 106 3.79 -8.36 8.03
CA THR A 106 5.13 -7.81 7.84
C THR A 106 5.93 -8.81 7.01
N GLY A 107 6.38 -8.38 5.83
CA GLY A 107 7.34 -9.14 5.03
C GLY A 107 8.77 -8.75 5.35
N ARG A 108 9.74 -9.54 4.88
CA ARG A 108 11.17 -9.19 4.92
C ARG A 108 11.70 -9.05 3.50
N ASP A 109 12.34 -7.93 3.19
CA ASP A 109 12.99 -7.75 1.89
C ASP A 109 14.34 -8.50 1.83
N GLY A 110 14.97 -8.54 0.64
CA GLY A 110 16.26 -9.22 0.46
C GLY A 110 17.43 -8.61 1.23
N ALA A 111 17.26 -7.40 1.78
CA ALA A 111 18.22 -6.77 2.68
C ALA A 111 17.92 -7.07 4.16
N GLY A 112 16.92 -7.92 4.45
CA GLY A 112 16.47 -8.27 5.80
C GLY A 112 15.60 -7.20 6.48
N ARG A 113 15.22 -6.13 5.76
CA ARG A 113 14.38 -5.07 6.32
C ARG A 113 12.92 -5.51 6.34
N ALA A 114 12.27 -5.30 7.48
CA ALA A 114 10.85 -5.49 7.61
C ALA A 114 10.09 -4.45 6.76
N PHE A 115 9.07 -4.88 6.02
CA PHE A 115 8.16 -3.99 5.33
C PHE A 115 6.71 -4.34 5.66
N PRO A 116 5.85 -3.35 5.95
CA PRO A 116 4.45 -3.61 6.18
C PRO A 116 3.75 -3.89 4.85
N ALA A 117 2.91 -4.93 4.85
CA ALA A 117 2.12 -5.32 3.71
C ALA A 117 0.72 -5.74 4.14
N GLU A 118 -0.18 -5.77 3.17
CA GLU A 118 -1.50 -6.33 3.31
C GLU A 118 -1.59 -7.56 2.41
N VAL A 119 -1.97 -8.68 3.02
CA VAL A 119 -2.15 -9.95 2.33
C VAL A 119 -3.63 -10.22 2.15
N THR A 120 -4.03 -10.63 0.95
CA THR A 120 -5.38 -11.11 0.66
C THR A 120 -5.28 -12.52 0.12
N GLY A 121 -5.77 -13.50 0.87
CA GLY A 121 -5.89 -14.88 0.40
C GLY A 121 -7.28 -15.10 -0.21
N VAL A 122 -7.33 -15.74 -1.37
CA VAL A 122 -8.57 -16.10 -2.08
C VAL A 122 -8.54 -17.58 -2.44
N ALA A 123 -9.58 -18.31 -2.04
CA ALA A 123 -9.73 -19.72 -2.36
C ALA A 123 -10.18 -19.88 -3.83
N VAL A 124 -9.40 -20.61 -4.64
CA VAL A 124 -9.76 -21.04 -6.00
C VAL A 124 -10.32 -22.45 -5.97
N ARG A 125 -11.54 -22.63 -6.48
CA ARG A 125 -12.21 -23.93 -6.57
C ARG A 125 -12.45 -24.32 -8.01
N LYS A 126 -12.42 -25.62 -8.29
CA LYS A 126 -12.86 -26.17 -9.56
C LYS A 126 -14.38 -26.04 -9.66
N PRO A 127 -14.96 -26.14 -10.88
CA PRO A 127 -16.42 -26.23 -11.06
C PRO A 127 -17.06 -27.39 -10.28
N SER A 128 -16.30 -28.46 -10.00
CA SER A 128 -16.72 -29.58 -9.16
C SER A 128 -16.86 -29.25 -7.67
N GLY A 129 -16.47 -28.04 -7.23
CA GLY A 129 -16.46 -27.62 -5.82
C GLY A 129 -15.17 -27.97 -5.06
N GLU A 130 -14.33 -28.83 -5.64
CA GLU A 130 -13.02 -29.19 -5.10
C GLU A 130 -12.08 -27.98 -5.01
N MET A 131 -11.23 -27.98 -3.99
CA MET A 131 -10.21 -26.96 -3.79
C MET A 131 -9.10 -27.12 -4.85
N ALA A 132 -8.85 -26.09 -5.66
CA ALA A 132 -7.80 -26.10 -6.68
C ALA A 132 -6.49 -25.48 -6.17
N GLY A 133 -6.58 -24.46 -5.33
CA GLY A 133 -5.44 -23.77 -4.73
C GLY A 133 -5.82 -22.42 -4.12
N ILE A 134 -4.88 -21.75 -3.49
CA ILE A 134 -5.10 -20.42 -2.91
C ILE A 134 -4.31 -19.40 -3.72
N VAL A 135 -4.94 -18.32 -4.13
CA VAL A 135 -4.27 -17.17 -4.73
C VAL A 135 -4.08 -16.11 -3.66
N VAL A 136 -2.87 -15.59 -3.57
CA VAL A 136 -2.44 -14.61 -2.58
C VAL A 136 -2.06 -13.33 -3.30
N PHE A 137 -2.70 -12.24 -2.90
CA PHE A 137 -2.35 -10.90 -3.32
C PHE A 137 -1.58 -10.23 -2.20
N LEU A 138 -0.38 -9.74 -2.49
CA LEU A 138 0.43 -9.00 -1.55
C LEU A 138 0.61 -7.58 -2.04
N ARG A 139 0.09 -6.64 -1.26
CA ARG A 139 0.27 -5.22 -1.50
C ARG A 139 1.15 -4.65 -0.40
N ARG A 140 2.36 -4.20 -0.75
CA ARG A 140 3.15 -3.40 0.17
C ARG A 140 2.35 -2.16 0.52
N THR A 141 2.04 -2.00 1.79
CA THR A 141 1.46 -0.76 2.27
C THR A 141 2.60 0.20 2.47
N ALA A 142 2.41 1.48 2.11
CA ALA A 142 3.22 2.48 2.76
C ALA A 142 3.06 2.22 4.26
N GLU A 143 4.17 2.04 4.96
CA GLU A 143 4.20 2.21 6.40
C GLU A 143 3.36 3.46 6.69
N ALA A 144 2.37 3.39 7.59
CA ALA A 144 1.71 4.62 8.02
C ALA A 144 2.85 5.52 8.48
N ALA A 145 3.17 6.55 7.67
CA ALA A 145 4.55 6.97 7.48
C ALA A 145 5.23 7.14 8.83
N THR A 146 6.18 6.26 9.15
CA THR A 146 7.10 6.45 10.26
C THR A 146 8.10 7.53 9.85
N GLY A 147 7.59 8.74 9.63
CA GLY A 147 8.31 9.86 9.03
C GLY A 147 7.84 11.21 9.56
N GLY A 148 7.15 11.19 10.71
CA GLY A 148 6.81 12.42 11.42
C GLY A 148 8.08 13.08 11.99
N PRO A 149 8.06 14.40 12.18
CA PRO A 149 9.23 15.15 12.63
C PRO A 149 9.65 14.70 14.04
N VAL A 150 10.97 14.64 14.29
CA VAL A 150 11.51 14.43 15.65
C VAL A 150 11.25 15.67 16.49
N LEU A 151 10.58 15.50 17.63
CA LEU A 151 10.18 16.57 18.53
C LEU A 151 11.17 16.71 19.69
N SER A 152 11.24 17.91 20.27
CA SER A 152 11.84 18.03 21.60
C SER A 152 10.96 17.34 22.63
N ALA A 153 11.52 16.90 23.76
CA ALA A 153 10.75 16.34 24.87
C ALA A 153 9.55 17.23 25.26
N LEU A 154 9.74 18.55 25.28
CA LEU A 154 8.69 19.50 25.61
C LEU A 154 7.59 19.57 24.53
N ASP A 155 7.96 19.63 23.25
CA ASP A 155 6.95 19.65 22.18
C ASP A 155 6.17 18.33 22.10
N ALA A 156 6.82 17.20 22.42
CA ALA A 156 6.15 15.91 22.56
C ALA A 156 5.10 15.96 23.69
N GLN A 157 5.46 16.45 24.88
CA GLN A 157 4.51 16.62 26.00
C GLN A 157 3.35 17.57 25.68
N VAL A 158 3.60 18.62 24.88
CA VAL A 158 2.53 19.50 24.38
C VAL A 158 1.63 18.74 23.41
N LEU A 159 2.20 18.01 22.44
CA LEU A 159 1.43 17.21 21.48
C LEU A 159 0.56 16.15 22.17
N GLU A 160 1.10 15.44 23.16
CA GLU A 160 0.37 14.46 23.99
C GLU A 160 -0.82 15.09 24.71
N GLY A 161 -0.60 16.26 25.34
CA GLY A 161 -1.69 16.95 26.02
C GLY A 161 -2.75 17.49 25.06
N VAL A 162 -2.33 18.03 23.90
CA VAL A 162 -3.26 18.42 22.83
C VAL A 162 -4.08 17.22 22.36
N ALA A 163 -3.45 16.06 22.14
CA ALA A 163 -4.12 14.83 21.72
C ALA A 163 -5.06 14.26 22.80
N SER A 164 -4.75 14.50 24.07
CA SER A 164 -5.59 14.16 25.22
C SER A 164 -6.75 15.14 25.45
N GLY A 165 -6.84 16.22 24.64
CA GLY A 165 -7.89 17.23 24.75
C GLY A 165 -7.62 18.33 25.77
N GLU A 166 -6.38 18.46 26.29
CA GLU A 166 -6.03 19.53 27.21
C GLU A 166 -6.13 20.92 26.54
N SER A 167 -6.78 21.85 27.25
CA SER A 167 -6.79 23.27 26.87
C SER A 167 -5.41 23.90 27.01
N THR A 168 -5.19 25.04 26.33
CA THR A 168 -3.94 25.81 26.46
C THR A 168 -3.67 26.20 27.93
N VAL A 169 -4.69 26.47 28.73
CA VAL A 169 -4.55 26.84 30.15
C VAL A 169 -4.10 25.65 31.00
N GLN A 170 -4.67 24.46 30.76
CA GLN A 170 -4.26 23.23 31.44
C GLN A 170 -2.81 22.87 31.10
N LEU A 171 -2.44 22.92 29.82
CA LEU A 171 -1.07 22.70 29.36
C LEU A 171 -0.09 23.70 29.97
N ALA A 172 -0.43 24.99 30.00
CA ALA A 172 0.39 26.04 30.59
C ALA A 172 0.66 25.78 32.07
N SER A 173 -0.39 25.40 32.81
CA SER A 173 -0.30 25.09 34.24
C SER A 173 0.53 23.83 34.49
N ARG A 174 0.30 22.76 33.71
CA ARG A 174 0.99 21.46 33.88
C ARG A 174 2.46 21.50 33.49
N LEU A 175 2.80 22.25 32.45
CA LEU A 175 4.17 22.35 31.93
C LEU A 175 4.94 23.56 32.49
N TYR A 176 4.35 24.31 33.42
CA TYR A 176 4.93 25.52 34.02
C TYR A 176 5.39 26.54 32.97
N LEU A 177 4.57 26.75 31.94
CA LEU A 177 4.81 27.69 30.84
C LEU A 177 3.73 28.76 30.79
N SER A 178 4.03 29.88 30.15
CA SER A 178 3.00 30.89 29.85
C SER A 178 2.01 30.36 28.82
N ARG A 179 0.76 30.85 28.88
CA ARG A 179 -0.29 30.55 27.89
C ARG A 179 0.19 30.85 26.46
N GLN A 180 0.83 32.00 26.27
CA GLN A 180 1.41 32.40 24.99
C GLN A 180 2.56 31.48 24.54
N GLY A 181 3.37 30.97 25.47
CA GLY A 181 4.41 29.99 25.17
C GLY A 181 3.85 28.67 24.64
N ILE A 182 2.73 28.19 25.21
CA ILE A 182 2.02 27.03 24.69
C ILE A 182 1.42 27.32 23.31
N GLU A 183 0.74 28.45 23.12
CA GLU A 183 0.17 28.86 21.83
C GLU A 183 1.24 28.92 20.73
N TYR A 184 2.40 29.49 21.04
CA TYR A 184 3.54 29.52 20.14
C TYR A 184 4.00 28.13 19.72
N ARG A 185 4.20 27.21 20.69
CA ARG A 185 4.63 25.83 20.40
C ARG A 185 3.61 25.08 19.56
N VAL A 186 2.33 25.19 19.91
CA VAL A 186 1.24 24.59 19.10
C VAL A 186 1.25 25.18 17.69
N GLY A 187 1.43 26.49 17.53
CA GLY A 187 1.57 27.14 16.22
C GLY A 187 2.75 26.61 15.41
N GLN A 188 3.90 26.37 16.04
CA GLN A 188 5.05 25.75 15.37
C GLN A 188 4.78 24.31 14.97
N MET A 189 4.10 23.53 15.81
CA MET A 189 3.69 22.17 15.46
C MET A 189 2.69 22.16 14.30
N LEU A 190 1.71 23.06 14.28
CA LEU A 190 0.80 23.19 13.15
C LEU A 190 1.55 23.36 11.82
N ARG A 191 2.58 24.22 11.80
CA ARG A 191 3.43 24.40 10.61
C ARG A 191 4.25 23.15 10.29
N ARG A 192 4.92 22.55 11.29
CA ARG A 192 5.78 21.36 11.10
C ARG A 192 5.01 20.14 10.61
N PHE A 193 3.77 19.98 11.06
CA PHE A 193 2.89 18.88 10.65
C PHE A 193 2.02 19.23 9.44
N ASP A 194 2.11 20.45 8.89
CA ASP A 194 1.26 20.93 7.80
C ASP A 194 -0.25 20.83 8.16
N ALA A 195 -0.59 21.16 9.41
CA ALA A 195 -1.94 21.07 9.94
C ALA A 195 -2.59 22.46 10.05
N PRO A 196 -3.83 22.65 9.54
CA PRO A 196 -4.51 23.95 9.58
C PRO A 196 -5.10 24.33 10.95
N ASN A 197 -5.27 23.37 11.87
CA ASN A 197 -5.86 23.58 13.19
C ASN A 197 -5.48 22.46 14.17
N ARG A 198 -5.80 22.64 15.47
CA ARG A 198 -5.43 21.69 16.54
C ARG A 198 -5.97 20.26 16.30
N PRO A 199 -7.25 20.03 15.93
CA PRO A 199 -7.71 18.69 15.60
C PRO A 199 -6.95 18.05 14.43
N ALA A 200 -6.67 18.82 13.38
CA ALA A 200 -5.89 18.34 12.25
C ALA A 200 -4.44 18.00 12.63
N LEU A 201 -3.85 18.72 13.60
CA LEU A 201 -2.53 18.38 14.15
C LEU A 201 -2.54 16.98 14.76
N VAL A 202 -3.56 16.68 15.58
CA VAL A 202 -3.71 15.36 16.21
C VAL A 202 -3.93 14.28 15.15
N ALA A 203 -4.82 14.52 14.18
CA ALA A 203 -5.08 13.58 13.10
C ALA A 203 -3.82 13.29 12.26
N ARG A 204 -3.04 14.32 11.91
CA ARG A 204 -1.78 14.16 11.18
C ARG A 204 -0.70 13.46 12.01
N ALA A 205 -0.58 13.78 13.29
CA ALA A 205 0.33 13.08 14.19
C ALA A 205 -0.02 11.58 14.29
N HIS A 206 -1.31 11.24 14.35
CA HIS A 206 -1.76 9.84 14.34
C HIS A 206 -1.47 9.15 13.00
N ALA A 207 -1.73 9.83 11.87
CA ALA A 207 -1.45 9.31 10.53
C ALA A 207 0.07 9.07 10.28
N LEU A 208 0.92 9.88 10.91
CA LEU A 208 2.39 9.77 10.88
C LEU A 208 2.96 8.81 11.95
N GLY A 209 2.08 8.06 12.63
CA GLY A 209 2.48 7.10 13.67
C GLY A 209 3.30 7.74 14.78
N MET A 210 2.95 8.96 15.20
CA MET A 210 3.66 9.63 16.30
C MET A 210 3.33 9.01 17.66
N PHE A 211 2.16 8.39 17.81
CA PHE A 211 1.66 7.88 19.09
C PHE A 211 1.82 6.37 19.23
N ALA A 212 2.05 5.90 20.47
CA ALA A 212 2.06 4.49 20.82
C ALA A 212 0.68 3.85 20.60
N ALA A 213 0.65 2.70 19.93
CA ALA A 213 -0.58 1.98 19.64
C ALA A 213 -1.18 1.38 20.92
N GLY A 214 -2.51 1.44 21.05
CA GLY A 214 -3.25 0.84 22.17
C GLY A 214 -3.11 1.55 23.53
N GLN A 215 -2.44 2.72 23.58
CA GLN A 215 -2.23 3.46 24.81
C GLN A 215 -3.15 4.68 24.92
N TRP A 216 -3.85 4.80 26.06
CA TRP A 216 -4.62 5.98 26.43
C TRP A 216 -4.24 6.48 27.84
N PRO A 217 -4.02 7.80 28.05
CA PRO A 217 -3.97 8.85 27.03
C PRO A 217 -2.83 8.68 26.01
N PRO A 218 -2.91 9.28 24.81
CA PRO A 218 -1.92 9.09 23.74
C PRO A 218 -0.52 9.54 24.17
N ARG A 219 0.49 8.71 23.94
CA ARG A 219 1.90 9.01 24.21
C ARG A 219 2.72 9.01 22.94
N VAL A 220 3.64 9.96 22.81
CA VAL A 220 4.54 10.01 21.66
C VAL A 220 5.58 8.90 21.80
N LEU A 221 5.87 8.20 20.70
CA LEU A 221 6.87 7.14 20.68
C LEU A 221 8.26 7.68 21.07
N PRO A 222 9.04 6.97 21.92
CA PRO A 222 10.37 7.43 22.32
C PRO A 222 11.30 7.73 21.14
N GLU A 223 11.23 6.96 20.05
CA GLU A 223 12.01 7.22 18.84
C GLU A 223 11.68 8.54 18.12
N ARG A 224 10.60 9.21 18.48
CA ARG A 224 10.19 10.51 17.92
C ARG A 224 10.57 11.69 18.80
N VAL A 225 11.33 11.46 19.87
CA VAL A 225 11.78 12.47 20.81
C VAL A 225 13.31 12.57 20.79
N ARG A 226 13.84 13.80 20.73
CA ARG A 226 15.27 14.12 20.90
C ARG A 226 15.54 14.80 22.23
#